data_AF-A0A5P8LU12-F1
#
_entry.id   AF-A0A5P8LU12-F1
#
_cell.length_a   1.000
_cell.length_b   1.000
_cell.length_c   1.000
_cell.angle_alpha   90.00
_cell.angle_beta   90.00
_cell.angle_gamma   90.00
#
_symmetry.space_group_name_H-M   'P 1'
#
loop_
_entity.id
_entity.type
_entity.pdbx_description
1 polymer ?
#
loop_
_entity_poly.entity_id
_entity_poly.type
_entity_poly.pdbx_seq_one_letter_code
_entity_poly.pdbx_strand_id
1 'polypeptide(L)'
;MLEKKKTVRIESRSDRWRFVCPRGHRSWEPTNHHFWCASCARTEGVDGEFHELHDRKTGNLREREQVRLVTPVGPYDRDLDGGDDE
;
A
#
# COMPACT_ATOMS: atom_id res chain seq x y z
N MET A 1 18.13 -0.47 -12.14
CA MET A 1 17.45 0.83 -12.22
C MET A 1 16.66 0.97 -10.92
N LEU A 2 17.02 1.89 -10.04
CA LEU A 2 16.35 2.04 -8.75
C LEU A 2 14.95 2.63 -9.02
N GLU A 3 13.93 1.77 -9.05
CA GLU A 3 12.55 2.23 -9.12
C GLU A 3 12.26 3.05 -7.87
N LYS A 4 12.09 4.37 -8.04
CA LYS A 4 11.83 5.29 -6.92
C LYS A 4 10.61 4.80 -6.15
N LYS A 5 10.78 4.58 -4.84
CA LYS A 5 9.70 4.21 -3.93
C LYS A 5 8.53 5.18 -4.09
N LYS A 6 7.33 4.65 -4.23
CA LYS A 6 6.14 5.45 -4.45
C LYS A 6 5.55 5.89 -3.12
N THR A 7 5.61 7.17 -2.81
CA THR A 7 4.94 7.70 -1.61
C THR A 7 3.42 7.60 -1.75
N VAL A 8 2.78 6.98 -0.76
CA VAL A 8 1.34 6.76 -0.65
C VAL A 8 0.86 7.33 0.68
N ARG A 9 0.03 8.37 0.60
CA ARG A 9 -0.58 8.98 1.78
C ARG A 9 -1.83 8.20 2.16
N ILE A 10 -1.79 7.41 3.23
CA ILE A 10 -2.91 6.50 3.55
C ILE A 10 -4.18 7.23 4.00
N GLU A 11 -4.05 8.46 4.53
CA GLU A 11 -5.19 9.31 4.89
C GLU A 11 -5.68 10.19 3.72
N SER A 12 -4.89 10.26 2.63
CA SER A 12 -5.27 11.00 1.43
C SER A 12 -6.31 10.21 0.65
N ARG A 13 -7.48 10.82 0.47
CA ARG A 13 -8.57 10.23 -0.31
C ARG A 13 -8.14 9.92 -1.75
N SER A 14 -7.31 10.77 -2.34
CA SER A 14 -6.79 10.59 -3.71
C SER A 14 -5.86 9.38 -3.83
N ASP A 15 -4.96 9.20 -2.86
CA ASP A 15 -4.03 8.08 -2.86
C ASP A 15 -4.77 6.76 -2.58
N ARG A 16 -5.72 6.74 -1.63
CA ARG A 16 -6.62 5.57 -1.41
C ARG A 16 -7.45 5.18 -2.63
N TRP A 17 -7.73 6.12 -3.54
CA TRP A 17 -8.42 5.83 -4.79
C TRP A 17 -7.50 5.28 -5.87
N ARG A 18 -6.23 5.68 -5.84
CA ARG A 18 -5.20 5.28 -6.79
C ARG A 18 -4.61 3.92 -6.46
N PHE A 19 -4.25 3.68 -5.20
CA PHE A 19 -3.67 2.43 -4.74
C PHE A 19 -4.77 1.57 -4.15
N VAL A 20 -4.99 0.42 -4.77
CA VAL A 20 -6.05 -0.53 -4.40
C VAL A 20 -5.45 -1.90 -4.18
N CYS A 21 -6.17 -2.79 -3.50
CA CYS A 21 -5.74 -4.18 -3.42
C CYS A 21 -5.64 -4.80 -4.83
N PRO A 22 -4.94 -5.93 -5.03
CA PRO A 22 -4.82 -6.57 -6.35
C PRO A 22 -6.18 -6.89 -6.99
N ARG A 23 -7.23 -7.10 -6.17
CA ARG A 23 -8.62 -7.29 -6.63
C ARG A 23 -9.40 -6.00 -6.89
N GLY A 24 -8.82 -4.83 -6.65
CA GLY A 24 -9.41 -3.52 -6.92
C GLY A 24 -10.18 -2.88 -5.75
N HIS A 25 -10.14 -3.47 -4.56
CA HIS A 25 -10.79 -2.92 -3.36
C HIS A 25 -10.01 -1.75 -2.76
N ARG A 26 -10.74 -0.79 -2.21
CA ARG A 26 -10.19 0.39 -1.51
C ARG A 26 -10.18 0.22 0.02
N SER A 27 -10.79 -0.85 0.51
CA SER A 27 -10.92 -1.17 1.94
C SER A 27 -9.70 -1.92 2.46
N TRP A 28 -8.51 -1.51 2.03
CA TRP A 28 -7.26 -2.08 2.50
C TRP A 28 -6.63 -1.16 3.55
N GLU A 29 -5.93 -1.78 4.48
CA GLU A 29 -5.26 -1.16 5.61
C GLU A 29 -3.83 -1.72 5.68
N PRO A 30 -2.82 -0.87 5.82
CA PRO A 30 -1.46 -1.35 6.04
C PRO A 30 -1.36 -1.93 7.45
N THR A 31 -1.12 -3.23 7.55
CA THR A 31 -0.77 -3.89 8.80
C THR A 31 0.75 -3.99 8.87
N ASN A 32 1.32 -4.23 10.04
CA ASN A 32 2.77 -4.28 10.25
C ASN A 32 3.46 -5.05 9.09
N HIS A 33 4.32 -4.38 8.31
CA HIS A 33 5.00 -4.89 7.09
C HIS A 33 4.13 -5.41 5.90
N HIS A 34 2.81 -5.50 6.02
CA HIS A 34 1.91 -6.11 5.00
C HIS A 34 0.68 -5.23 4.74
N PHE A 35 -0.11 -5.54 3.72
CA PHE A 35 -1.43 -4.93 3.50
C PHE A 35 -2.52 -5.94 3.79
N TRP A 36 -3.59 -5.48 4.43
CA TRP A 36 -4.74 -6.30 4.74
C TRP A 36 -6.00 -5.67 4.14
N CYS A 37 -6.84 -6.44 3.45
CA CYS A 37 -8.09 -5.96 2.92
C CYS A 37 -9.28 -6.63 3.61
N ALA A 38 -10.09 -5.81 4.28
CA ALA A 38 -11.32 -6.25 4.94
C ALA A 38 -12.31 -6.93 3.99
N SER A 39 -12.37 -6.49 2.72
CA SER A 39 -13.23 -7.10 1.71
C SER A 39 -12.72 -8.45 1.23
N CYS A 40 -11.40 -8.61 1.11
CA CYS A 40 -10.79 -9.89 0.75
C CYS A 40 -10.91 -10.89 1.91
N ALA A 41 -10.63 -10.47 3.14
CA ALA A 41 -10.77 -11.29 4.35
C ALA A 41 -12.21 -11.78 4.60
N ARG A 42 -13.20 -11.04 4.09
CA ARG A 42 -14.62 -11.45 4.13
C ARG A 42 -15.01 -12.45 3.05
N THR A 43 -14.17 -12.67 2.04
CA THR A 43 -14.44 -13.60 0.94
C THR A 43 -13.91 -14.98 1.31
N GLU A 44 -14.75 -16.00 1.29
CA GLU A 44 -14.31 -17.38 1.53
C GLU A 44 -13.30 -17.84 0.48
N GLY A 45 -12.20 -18.44 0.94
CA GLY A 45 -11.13 -18.95 0.07
C GLY A 45 -10.16 -17.89 -0.48
N VAL A 46 -10.21 -16.65 0.02
CA VAL A 46 -9.28 -15.58 -0.37
C VAL A 46 -8.52 -15.09 0.85
N ASP A 47 -7.20 -14.99 0.74
CA ASP A 47 -6.40 -14.37 1.78
C ASP A 47 -6.60 -12.84 1.77
N GLY A 48 -6.87 -12.29 2.94
CA GLY A 48 -7.03 -10.86 3.13
C GLY A 48 -5.71 -10.11 3.11
N GLU A 49 -4.61 -10.81 3.36
CA GLU A 49 -3.26 -10.29 3.43
C GLU A 49 -2.55 -10.35 2.08
N PHE A 50 -1.80 -9.31 1.76
CA PHE A 50 -1.00 -9.21 0.56
C PHE A 50 0.13 -8.19 0.73
N HIS A 51 1.17 -8.29 -0.09
CA HIS A 51 2.33 -7.39 -0.04
C HIS A 51 2.34 -6.35 -1.15
N GLU A 52 1.36 -6.38 -2.04
CA GLU A 52 1.39 -5.63 -3.29
C GLU A 52 0.14 -4.75 -3.46
N LEU A 53 0.35 -3.47 -3.77
CA LEU A 53 -0.72 -2.54 -4.11
C LEU A 53 -0.79 -2.37 -5.62
N HIS A 54 -2.01 -2.47 -6.15
CA HIS A 54 -2.28 -2.16 -7.53
C HIS A 54 -2.40 -0.64 -7.70
N ASP A 55 -1.46 -0.05 -8.43
CA ASP A 55 -1.48 1.36 -8.83
C ASP A 55 -2.41 1.55 -10.03
N ARG A 56 -3.65 1.96 -9.78
CA ARG A 56 -4.66 2.19 -10.81
C ARG A 56 -4.29 3.31 -11.80
N LYS A 57 -3.30 4.16 -11.48
CA LYS A 57 -2.80 5.18 -12.41
C LYS A 57 -1.92 4.59 -13.51
N THR A 58 -1.08 3.61 -13.17
CA THR A 58 -0.12 3.01 -14.12
C THR A 58 -0.51 1.59 -14.54
N GLY A 59 -1.43 0.94 -13.83
CA GLY A 59 -1.79 -0.46 -14.02
C GLY A 59 -0.75 -1.44 -13.49
N ASN A 60 0.20 -0.98 -12.66
CA ASN A 60 1.27 -1.85 -12.15
C ASN A 60 0.99 -2.26 -10.71
N LEU A 61 1.38 -3.48 -10.37
CA LEU A 61 1.46 -3.96 -8.99
C LEU A 61 2.76 -3.44 -8.39
N ARG A 62 2.69 -2.86 -7.19
CA ARG A 62 3.83 -2.34 -6.45
C ARG A 62 3.93 -3.06 -5.14
N GLU A 63 5.07 -3.69 -4.89
CA GLU A 63 5.33 -4.37 -3.63
C GLU A 63 5.49 -3.36 -2.48
N ARG A 64 5.35 -3.82 -1.24
CA ARG A 64 5.44 -2.99 -0.03
C ARG A 64 6.77 -2.24 0.01
N GLU A 65 7.87 -2.88 -0.38
CA GLU A 65 9.20 -2.25 -0.42
C GLU A 65 9.29 -1.12 -1.45
N GLN A 66 8.47 -1.17 -2.49
CA GLN A 66 8.37 -0.14 -3.53
C GLN A 66 7.37 0.96 -3.17
N VAL A 67 6.69 0.86 -2.03
CA VAL A 67 5.65 1.81 -1.60
C VAL A 67 6.03 2.42 -0.25
N ARG A 68 6.13 3.75 -0.22
CA ARG A 68 6.40 4.50 1.00
C ARG A 68 5.09 5.02 1.61
N LEU A 69 4.59 4.37 2.65
CA LEU A 69 3.39 4.77 3.36
C LEU A 69 3.68 5.93 4.30
N VAL A 70 2.89 7.00 4.16
CA VAL A 70 3.01 8.19 5.00
C VAL A 70 1.65 8.59 5.55
N THR A 71 1.70 9.05 6.79
CA THR A 71 0.59 9.67 7.51
C THR A 71 0.90 11.17 7.69
N PRO A 72 -0.08 12.00 8.08
CA PRO A 72 0.13 13.40 8.46
C PRO A 72 1.10 13.55 9.62
N VAL A 73 1.23 12.53 10.48
CA VAL A 73 2.09 12.54 11.66
C VAL A 73 3.50 11.98 11.40
N GLY A 74 3.75 11.36 10.23
CA GLY A 74 5.06 10.81 9.88
C GLY A 74 5.01 9.58 8.99
N PRO A 75 6.18 8.94 8.72
CA PRO A 75 6.22 7.63 8.06
C PRO A 75 5.43 6.60 8.87
N TYR A 76 4.66 5.75 8.18
CA TYR A 76 3.86 4.74 8.85
C TYR A 76 4.75 3.68 9.52
N ASP A 77 5.74 3.20 8.78
CA ASP A 77 6.73 2.23 9.23
C ASP A 77 8.12 2.85 9.16
N ARG A 78 8.80 3.00 10.29
CA ARG A 78 10.13 3.66 10.29
C ARG A 78 11.22 2.82 9.66
N ASP A 79 11.03 1.51 9.55
CA ASP A 79 12.00 0.59 8.95
C ASP A 79 11.85 0.60 7.41
N LEU A 80 10.62 0.48 6.92
CA LEU A 80 10.31 0.42 5.49
C LEU A 80 10.12 1.80 4.83
N ASP A 81 9.45 2.71 5.53
CA ASP A 81 9.06 4.05 5.06
C ASP A 81 10.00 5.17 5.57
N GLY A 82 10.97 4.83 6.42
CA GLY A 82 11.93 5.78 7.01
C GLY A 82 13.08 6.18 6.08
N GLY A 83 13.35 5.44 5.01
CA GLY A 83 14.55 5.65 4.18
C GLY A 83 14.25 6.31 2.83
N ASP A 84 14.56 7.60 2.72
CA ASP A 84 15.15 8.24 1.53
C ASP A 84 15.81 9.54 2.04
N ASP A 85 17.00 9.43 2.63
CA ASP A 85 17.99 10.52 2.72
C ASP A 85 19.39 9.89 2.91
N GLU A 86 20.01 9.55 1.79
CA GLU A 86 21.45 9.78 1.56
C GLU A 86 21.65 10.17 0.08
#